data_AF-C0HA18-F1
#
_entry.id   AF-C0HA18-F1
#
_cell.length_a   1.000
_cell.length_b   1.000
_cell.length_c   1.000
_cell.angle_alpha   90.00
_cell.angle_beta   90.00
_cell.angle_gamma   90.00
#
_symmetry.space_group_name_H-M   'P 1'
#
loop_
_entity.id
_entity.type
_entity.pdbx_description
1 polymer ?
#
loop_
_entity_poly.entity_id
_entity_poly.type
_entity_poly.pdbx_seq_one_letter_code
_entity_poly.pdbx_strand_id
1 'polypeptide(L)'
;MWWFQQGLCILPVALVLWTTATFIFDYITAVVLRHVDPLVPYISDTGTVAPERCVFGIMLDVSAFLGVATMYVRYKQVQALTDEEESKLHKLNVLGLVLGWTSSFGMCIVANFQKTTLFFMHLVGAILTFGVGALYILVQTLVSLYMQPHVHGKSIFLVRLSIGVWTFASIISMFVSSVIMYSSLPGVDVAHKLHWIPGETGYIPHIISAISEWSLALSFVSFFLTYIRDFQKITLRAEADLQSNHMYDSPHYSITTPPNQSETSPLLAGGI
;
A
#
# COMPACT_ATOMS: atom_id res chain seq x y z
N MET A 1 14.69 -21.27 -10.65
CA MET A 1 14.07 -20.19 -9.85
C MET A 1 12.55 -20.34 -9.93
N TRP A 2 11.88 -20.24 -8.79
CA TRP A 2 10.41 -20.24 -8.75
C TRP A 2 9.89 -18.93 -9.35
N TRP A 3 8.64 -18.90 -9.83
CA TRP A 3 8.10 -17.73 -10.54
C TRP A 3 8.09 -16.45 -9.69
N PHE A 4 7.96 -16.58 -8.36
CA PHE A 4 7.96 -15.46 -7.40
C PHE A 4 9.38 -14.98 -7.02
N GLN A 5 10.43 -15.67 -7.48
CA GLN A 5 11.84 -15.29 -7.25
C GLN A 5 12.44 -14.55 -8.45
N GLN A 6 11.67 -14.35 -9.52
CA GLN A 6 12.13 -13.64 -10.72
C GLN A 6 11.97 -12.13 -10.51
N GLY A 7 13.02 -11.36 -10.81
CA GLY A 7 13.00 -9.92 -10.64
C GLY A 7 12.62 -9.50 -9.22
N LEU A 8 11.73 -8.52 -9.11
CA LEU A 8 11.22 -7.99 -7.84
C LEU A 8 9.76 -8.35 -7.58
N CYS A 9 9.22 -9.38 -8.24
CA CYS A 9 7.80 -9.74 -8.10
C CYS A 9 7.42 -10.26 -6.69
N ILE A 10 8.40 -10.60 -5.86
CA ILE A 10 8.18 -10.93 -4.44
C ILE A 10 7.49 -9.79 -3.67
N LEU A 11 7.73 -8.52 -4.05
CA LEU A 11 7.13 -7.37 -3.37
C LEU A 11 5.59 -7.32 -3.53
N PRO A 12 5.02 -7.26 -4.75
CA PRO A 12 3.57 -7.29 -4.90
C PRO A 12 2.95 -8.62 -4.45
N VAL A 13 3.67 -9.75 -4.54
CA VAL A 13 3.20 -11.04 -3.99
C VAL A 13 3.07 -10.97 -2.46
N ALA A 14 4.11 -10.50 -1.77
CA ALA A 14 4.09 -10.33 -0.33
C ALA A 14 3.01 -9.33 0.10
N LEU A 15 2.88 -8.20 -0.60
CA LEU A 15 1.84 -7.20 -0.35
C LEU A 15 0.45 -7.82 -0.42
N VAL A 16 0.15 -8.56 -1.49
CA VAL A 16 -1.17 -9.18 -1.68
C VAL A 16 -1.44 -10.23 -0.61
N LEU A 17 -0.53 -11.19 -0.43
CA LEU A 17 -0.73 -12.28 0.51
C LEU A 17 -0.83 -11.77 1.96
N TRP A 18 0.03 -10.82 2.33
CA TRP A 18 0.04 -10.26 3.68
C TRP A 18 -1.22 -9.44 3.95
N THR A 19 -1.62 -8.56 3.03
CA THR A 19 -2.85 -7.74 3.20
C THR A 19 -4.11 -8.62 3.25
N THR A 20 -4.20 -9.64 2.39
CA THR A 20 -5.31 -10.59 2.46
C THR A 20 -5.31 -11.37 3.77
N ALA A 21 -4.14 -11.79 4.26
CA ALA A 21 -4.02 -12.43 5.56
C ALA A 21 -4.46 -11.51 6.70
N THR A 22 -4.11 -10.22 6.67
CA THR A 22 -4.55 -9.21 7.65
C THR A 22 -6.08 -9.23 7.78
N PHE A 23 -6.81 -9.12 6.67
CA PHE A 23 -8.27 -9.08 6.70
C PHE A 23 -8.89 -10.40 7.17
N ILE A 24 -8.32 -11.53 6.76
CA ILE A 24 -8.85 -12.86 7.13
C ILE A 24 -8.62 -13.14 8.62
N PHE A 25 -7.41 -12.91 9.14
CA PHE A 25 -7.09 -13.17 10.54
C PHE A 25 -7.90 -12.28 11.47
N ASP A 26 -8.04 -11.01 11.12
CA ASP A 26 -8.82 -10.04 11.88
C ASP A 26 -10.30 -10.42 11.91
N TYR A 27 -10.90 -10.73 10.75
CA TYR A 27 -12.28 -11.22 10.66
C TYR A 27 -12.52 -12.48 11.49
N ILE A 28 -11.67 -13.52 11.34
CA ILE A 28 -11.82 -14.77 12.10
C ILE A 28 -11.75 -14.50 13.60
N THR A 29 -10.80 -13.68 14.04
CA THR A 29 -10.61 -13.37 15.46
C THR A 29 -11.81 -12.60 16.01
N ALA A 30 -12.25 -11.54 15.33
CA ALA A 30 -13.39 -10.72 15.75
C ALA A 30 -14.69 -11.54 15.84
N VAL A 31 -14.92 -12.46 14.90
CA VAL A 31 -16.10 -13.34 14.90
C VAL A 31 -16.02 -14.40 16.00
N VAL A 32 -14.87 -15.06 16.18
CA VAL A 32 -14.68 -16.08 17.22
C VAL A 32 -14.85 -15.48 18.62
N LEU A 33 -14.35 -14.26 18.82
CA LEU A 33 -14.49 -13.52 20.08
C LEU A 33 -15.85 -12.81 20.21
N ARG A 34 -16.71 -12.88 19.19
CA ARG A 34 -18.04 -12.26 19.16
C ARG A 34 -18.02 -10.74 19.33
N HIS A 35 -16.96 -10.08 18.88
CA HIS A 35 -16.87 -8.62 18.87
C HIS A 35 -17.68 -7.99 17.72
N VAL A 36 -17.97 -8.77 16.68
CA VAL A 36 -18.77 -8.39 15.51
C VAL A 36 -19.71 -9.51 15.11
N ASP A 37 -20.73 -9.18 14.33
CA ASP A 37 -21.61 -10.20 13.75
C ASP A 37 -20.92 -10.96 12.60
N PRO A 38 -21.17 -12.27 12.44
CA PRO A 38 -20.54 -13.06 11.38
C PRO A 38 -20.91 -12.62 9.96
N LEU A 39 -22.11 -12.07 9.78
CA LEU A 39 -22.66 -11.74 8.46
C LEU A 39 -22.12 -10.38 7.98
N VAL A 40 -20.95 -10.43 7.32
CA VAL A 40 -20.29 -9.32 6.62
C VAL A 40 -20.18 -8.04 7.48
N PRO A 41 -19.41 -8.08 8.59
CA PRO A 41 -19.06 -6.86 9.30
C PRO A 41 -18.14 -5.99 8.44
N TYR A 42 -18.04 -4.70 8.74
CA TYR A 42 -16.98 -3.88 8.15
C TYR A 42 -15.60 -4.43 8.52
N ILE A 43 -14.63 -4.35 7.61
CA ILE A 43 -13.21 -4.60 7.89
C ILE A 43 -12.72 -3.64 8.98
N SER A 44 -13.20 -2.39 8.96
CA SER A 44 -12.87 -1.41 9.99
C SER A 44 -13.47 -1.73 11.36
N ASP A 45 -14.57 -2.50 11.41
CA ASP A 45 -15.16 -2.98 12.67
C ASP A 45 -14.39 -4.19 13.21
N THR A 46 -13.91 -5.08 12.34
CA THR A 46 -13.12 -6.24 12.77
C THR A 46 -11.84 -5.79 13.47
N GLY A 47 -11.21 -4.70 13.04
CA GLY A 47 -9.94 -4.23 13.62
C GLY A 47 -10.05 -3.28 14.82
N THR A 48 -11.21 -3.17 15.48
CA THR A 48 -11.45 -2.09 16.46
C THR A 48 -11.31 -2.48 17.94
N VAL A 49 -11.48 -3.76 18.29
CA VAL A 49 -11.40 -4.26 19.68
C VAL A 49 -10.09 -5.03 19.90
N ALA A 50 -9.66 -5.19 21.16
CA ALA A 50 -8.48 -6.00 21.48
C ALA A 50 -8.85 -7.49 21.62
N PRO A 51 -8.01 -8.43 21.17
CA PRO A 51 -6.61 -8.26 20.73
C PRO A 51 -6.42 -7.85 19.26
N GLU A 52 -7.46 -7.95 18.46
CA GLU A 52 -7.37 -7.91 16.99
C GLU A 52 -6.91 -6.56 16.45
N ARG A 53 -7.30 -5.43 17.08
CA ARG A 53 -6.77 -4.09 16.75
C ARG A 53 -5.25 -3.99 16.77
N CYS A 54 -4.59 -4.73 17.65
CA CYS A 54 -3.12 -4.70 17.76
C CYS A 54 -2.48 -5.50 16.62
N VAL A 55 -3.07 -6.66 16.31
CA VAL A 55 -2.62 -7.53 15.21
C VAL A 55 -2.89 -6.86 13.86
N PHE A 56 -4.11 -6.36 13.66
CA PHE A 56 -4.53 -5.60 12.49
C PHE A 56 -3.63 -4.38 12.27
N GLY A 57 -3.34 -3.61 13.33
CA GLY A 57 -2.46 -2.45 13.26
C GLY A 57 -1.07 -2.80 12.71
N ILE A 58 -0.39 -3.75 13.35
CA ILE A 58 0.97 -4.19 12.94
C ILE A 58 0.95 -4.75 11.52
N MET A 59 -0.02 -5.61 11.20
CA MET A 59 -0.07 -6.26 9.90
C MET A 59 -0.39 -5.27 8.78
N LEU A 60 -1.30 -4.31 9.01
CA LEU A 60 -1.65 -3.29 8.02
C LEU A 60 -0.52 -2.26 7.83
N ASP A 61 0.24 -1.94 8.87
CA ASP A 61 1.45 -1.12 8.75
C ASP A 61 2.52 -1.82 7.89
N VAL A 62 2.73 -3.13 8.08
CA VAL A 62 3.63 -3.92 7.20
C VAL A 62 3.12 -3.89 5.75
N SER A 63 1.82 -4.04 5.52
CA SER A 63 1.23 -3.87 4.19
C SER A 63 1.49 -2.47 3.61
N ALA A 64 1.43 -1.42 4.41
CA ALA A 64 1.71 -0.05 3.97
C ALA A 64 3.15 0.10 3.46
N PHE A 65 4.14 -0.42 4.20
CA PHE A 65 5.54 -0.40 3.77
C PHE A 65 5.80 -1.26 2.52
N LEU A 66 5.18 -2.43 2.42
CA LEU A 66 5.21 -3.25 1.20
C LEU A 66 4.57 -2.52 0.02
N GLY A 67 3.51 -1.75 0.25
CA GLY A 67 2.88 -0.83 -0.70
C GLY A 67 3.88 0.19 -1.21
N VAL A 68 4.46 0.99 -0.31
CA VAL A 68 5.48 2.02 -0.62
C VAL A 68 6.61 1.45 -1.48
N ALA A 69 7.17 0.29 -1.09
CA ALA A 69 8.23 -0.38 -1.83
C ALA A 69 7.77 -0.83 -3.23
N THR A 70 6.58 -1.43 -3.32
CA THR A 70 5.98 -1.86 -4.59
C THR A 70 5.77 -0.66 -5.53
N MET A 71 5.22 0.44 -5.04
CA MET A 71 4.98 1.64 -5.85
C MET A 71 6.29 2.32 -6.28
N TYR A 72 7.33 2.28 -5.44
CA TYR A 72 8.65 2.77 -5.81
C TYR A 72 9.28 1.94 -6.93
N VAL A 73 9.22 0.61 -6.85
CA VAL A 73 9.69 -0.27 -7.94
C VAL A 73 8.90 -0.01 -9.22
N ARG A 74 7.57 0.19 -9.12
CA ARG A 74 6.75 0.55 -10.28
C ARG A 74 7.20 1.88 -10.88
N TYR A 75 7.48 2.89 -10.05
CA TYR A 75 7.99 4.18 -10.50
C TYR A 75 9.32 4.03 -11.26
N LYS A 76 10.29 3.30 -10.69
CA LYS A 76 11.58 3.05 -11.35
C LYS A 76 11.42 2.24 -12.64
N GLN A 77 10.49 1.29 -12.67
CA GLN A 77 10.17 0.52 -13.87
C GLN A 77 9.67 1.42 -15.00
N VAL A 78 8.69 2.27 -14.74
CA VAL A 78 8.16 3.18 -15.77
C VAL A 78 9.24 4.16 -16.20
N GLN A 79 10.03 4.70 -15.26
CA GLN A 79 11.15 5.60 -15.58
C GLN A 79 12.19 4.95 -16.49
N ALA A 80 12.51 3.66 -16.29
CA ALA A 80 13.51 2.96 -17.10
C ALA A 80 13.00 2.54 -18.49
N LEU A 81 11.68 2.54 -18.70
CA LEU A 81 11.03 2.09 -19.94
C LEU A 81 10.48 3.25 -20.79
N THR A 82 10.73 4.49 -20.37
CA THR A 82 10.21 5.71 -20.99
C THR A 82 11.38 6.62 -21.33
N ASP A 83 11.38 7.14 -22.57
CA ASP A 83 12.40 8.09 -23.04
C ASP A 83 12.24 9.46 -22.38
N GLU A 84 13.33 10.22 -22.26
CA GLU A 84 13.33 11.55 -21.60
C GLU A 84 12.41 12.57 -22.28
N GLU A 85 12.12 12.40 -23.57
CA GLU A 85 11.25 13.28 -24.35
C GLU A 85 9.75 13.15 -23.98
N GLU A 86 9.34 12.04 -23.34
CA GLU A 86 7.93 11.78 -22.98
C GLU A 86 7.52 12.45 -21.64
N SER A 87 7.59 13.79 -21.60
CA SER A 87 7.32 14.61 -20.41
C SER A 87 5.99 14.28 -19.70
N LYS A 88 4.94 13.90 -20.45
CA LYS A 88 3.63 13.56 -19.88
C LYS A 88 3.68 12.27 -19.06
N LEU A 89 4.34 11.23 -19.57
CA LEU A 89 4.47 9.95 -18.87
C LEU A 89 5.33 10.09 -17.62
N HIS A 90 6.40 10.89 -17.69
CA HIS A 90 7.22 11.20 -16.52
C HIS A 90 6.39 11.89 -15.42
N LYS A 91 5.59 12.89 -15.76
CA LYS A 91 4.69 13.59 -14.80
C LYS A 91 3.67 12.64 -14.19
N LEU A 92 3.02 11.79 -14.99
CA LEU A 92 2.07 10.79 -14.49
C LEU A 92 2.75 9.77 -13.58
N ASN A 93 3.98 9.38 -13.90
CA ASN A 93 4.75 8.44 -13.09
C ASN A 93 5.08 9.02 -11.70
N VAL A 94 5.56 10.27 -11.65
CA VAL A 94 5.82 10.99 -10.38
C VAL A 94 4.52 11.19 -9.60
N LEU A 95 3.44 11.62 -10.27
CA LEU A 95 2.13 11.76 -9.62
C LEU A 95 1.66 10.43 -9.03
N GLY A 96 1.81 9.33 -9.77
CA GLY A 96 1.51 7.99 -9.29
C GLY A 96 2.32 7.61 -8.05
N LEU A 97 3.62 7.93 -7.99
CA LEU A 97 4.44 7.68 -6.81
C LEU A 97 3.90 8.43 -5.58
N VAL A 98 3.62 9.72 -5.73
CA VAL A 98 3.12 10.57 -4.63
C VAL A 98 1.75 10.08 -4.14
N LEU A 99 0.83 9.77 -5.06
CA LEU A 99 -0.50 9.24 -4.70
C LEU A 99 -0.39 7.89 -3.98
N GLY A 100 0.47 6.98 -4.46
CA GLY A 100 0.67 5.66 -3.85
C GLY A 100 1.24 5.74 -2.44
N TRP A 101 2.24 6.60 -2.22
CA TRP A 101 2.81 6.81 -0.88
C TRP A 101 1.84 7.51 0.07
N THR A 102 1.08 8.49 -0.43
CA THR A 102 0.03 9.15 0.36
C THR A 102 -1.07 8.16 0.76
N SER A 103 -1.47 7.27 -0.15
CA SER A 103 -2.43 6.21 0.13
C SER A 103 -1.90 5.20 1.15
N SER A 104 -0.63 4.81 1.05
CA SER A 104 0.02 3.93 2.03
C SER A 104 0.14 4.58 3.41
N PHE A 105 0.40 5.89 3.48
CA PHE A 105 0.34 6.63 4.74
C PHE A 105 -1.08 6.65 5.34
N GLY A 106 -2.11 6.74 4.49
CA GLY A 106 -3.50 6.56 4.89
C GLY A 106 -3.74 5.22 5.58
N MET A 107 -3.13 4.13 5.10
CA MET A 107 -3.25 2.81 5.71
C MET A 107 -2.71 2.81 7.13
N CYS A 108 -1.58 3.46 7.38
CA CYS A 108 -1.03 3.61 8.73
C CYS A 108 -1.96 4.39 9.66
N ILE A 109 -2.67 5.40 9.15
CA ILE A 109 -3.68 6.11 9.95
C ILE A 109 -4.84 5.16 10.28
N VAL A 110 -5.39 4.43 9.30
CA VAL A 110 -6.48 3.47 9.56
C VAL A 110 -6.06 2.38 10.54
N ALA A 111 -4.83 1.88 10.42
CA ALA A 111 -4.25 0.85 11.26
C ALA A 111 -4.18 1.26 12.74
N ASN A 112 -3.88 2.54 13.01
CA ASN A 112 -3.55 3.03 14.34
C ASN A 112 -4.64 3.89 14.99
N PHE A 113 -5.56 4.45 14.20
CA PHE A 113 -6.70 5.23 14.68
C PHE A 113 -8.00 4.48 14.40
N GLN A 114 -8.47 3.72 15.40
CA GLN A 114 -9.67 2.90 15.27
C GLN A 114 -10.94 3.75 15.15
N LYS A 115 -11.90 3.22 14.39
CA LYS A 115 -13.21 3.82 14.15
C LYS A 115 -13.91 4.23 15.44
N THR A 116 -13.92 3.36 16.46
CA THR A 116 -14.59 3.61 17.74
C THR A 116 -13.83 4.58 18.65
N THR A 117 -12.51 4.72 18.50
CA THR A 117 -11.72 5.59 19.39
C THR A 117 -11.66 7.02 18.87
N LEU A 118 -11.41 7.20 17.57
CA LEU A 118 -11.26 8.51 16.97
C LEU A 118 -11.76 8.51 15.52
N PHE A 119 -13.09 8.42 15.38
CA PHE A 119 -13.79 8.29 14.10
C PHE A 119 -13.31 9.29 13.02
N PHE A 120 -13.09 10.55 13.39
CA PHE A 120 -12.64 11.57 12.44
C PHE A 120 -11.27 11.24 11.81
N MET A 121 -10.29 10.84 12.63
CA MET A 121 -8.97 10.45 12.14
C MET A 121 -9.04 9.15 11.33
N HIS A 122 -9.87 8.19 11.76
CA HIS A 122 -10.13 6.97 10.99
C HIS A 122 -10.67 7.30 9.60
N LEU A 123 -11.66 8.20 9.50
CA LEU A 123 -12.24 8.64 8.24
C LEU A 123 -11.22 9.35 7.34
N VAL A 124 -10.36 10.20 7.90
CA VAL A 124 -9.23 10.82 7.17
C VAL A 124 -8.31 9.72 6.61
N GLY A 125 -7.94 8.75 7.44
CA GLY A 125 -7.15 7.59 7.01
C GLY A 125 -7.82 6.80 5.88
N ALA A 126 -9.13 6.56 5.97
CA ALA A 126 -9.89 5.83 4.97
C ALA A 126 -9.96 6.59 3.63
N ILE A 127 -10.16 7.92 3.66
CA ILE A 127 -10.15 8.76 2.46
C ILE A 127 -8.75 8.78 1.82
N LEU A 128 -7.69 8.87 2.62
CA LEU A 128 -6.32 8.78 2.11
C LEU A 128 -6.05 7.40 1.52
N THR A 129 -6.41 6.32 2.21
CA THR A 129 -6.19 4.95 1.74
C THR A 129 -6.94 4.68 0.45
N PHE A 130 -8.28 4.82 0.47
CA PHE A 130 -9.13 4.38 -0.62
C PHE A 130 -9.39 5.47 -1.65
N GLY A 131 -9.61 6.72 -1.23
CA GLY A 131 -9.86 7.83 -2.15
C GLY A 131 -8.63 8.18 -2.97
N VAL A 132 -7.50 8.49 -2.30
CA VAL A 132 -6.24 8.78 -3.00
C VAL A 132 -5.71 7.52 -3.70
N GLY A 133 -5.92 6.35 -3.12
CA GLY A 133 -5.60 5.07 -3.76
C GLY A 133 -6.38 4.80 -5.06
N ALA A 134 -7.66 5.20 -5.15
CA ALA A 134 -8.42 5.10 -6.39
C ALA A 134 -7.87 6.04 -7.47
N LEU A 135 -7.41 7.23 -7.08
CA LEU A 135 -6.69 8.13 -7.99
C LEU A 135 -5.36 7.51 -8.45
N TYR A 136 -4.64 6.81 -7.57
CA TYR A 136 -3.46 6.04 -7.95
C TYR A 136 -3.77 4.98 -9.01
N ILE A 137 -4.82 4.18 -8.81
CA ILE A 137 -5.30 3.17 -9.77
C ILE A 137 -5.63 3.82 -11.12
N LEU A 138 -6.32 4.96 -11.10
CA LEU A 138 -6.64 5.72 -12.32
C LEU A 138 -5.37 6.18 -13.04
N VAL A 139 -4.43 6.82 -12.34
CA VAL A 139 -3.17 7.29 -12.91
C VAL A 139 -2.35 6.14 -13.48
N GLN A 140 -2.24 5.02 -12.77
CA GLN A 140 -1.50 3.84 -13.24
C GLN A 140 -2.19 3.15 -14.42
N THR A 141 -3.51 3.22 -14.52
CA THR A 141 -4.26 2.79 -15.70
C THR A 141 -3.97 3.69 -16.90
N LEU A 142 -3.91 5.02 -16.71
CA LEU A 142 -3.52 5.96 -17.75
C LEU A 142 -2.06 5.78 -18.20
N VAL A 143 -1.12 5.55 -17.27
CA VAL A 143 0.26 5.18 -17.59
C VAL A 143 0.28 3.91 -18.44
N SER A 144 -0.51 2.90 -18.07
CA SER A 144 -0.61 1.66 -18.83
C SER A 144 -1.16 1.85 -20.25
N LEU A 145 -2.05 2.82 -20.45
CA LEU A 145 -2.57 3.21 -21.76
C LEU A 145 -1.50 3.89 -22.61
N TYR A 146 -0.77 4.86 -22.05
CA TYR A 146 0.27 5.60 -22.77
C TYR A 146 1.48 4.74 -23.11
N MET A 147 1.77 3.71 -22.31
CA MET A 147 2.84 2.74 -22.57
C MET A 147 2.45 1.67 -23.61
N GLN A 148 1.26 1.74 -24.21
CA GLN A 148 0.88 0.88 -25.34
C GLN A 148 1.40 1.42 -26.67
N PRO A 149 1.65 0.56 -27.67
CA PRO A 149 1.71 -0.91 -27.60
C PRO A 149 3.10 -1.44 -27.22
N HIS A 150 4.10 -0.57 -27.09
CA HIS A 150 5.51 -0.95 -27.02
C HIS A 150 5.89 -1.71 -25.74
N VAL A 151 5.28 -1.37 -24.60
CA VAL A 151 5.61 -1.98 -23.29
C VAL A 151 4.47 -2.84 -22.75
N HIS A 152 3.23 -2.35 -22.82
CA HIS A 152 2.05 -3.06 -22.31
C HIS A 152 1.15 -3.56 -23.44
N GLY A 153 0.70 -4.82 -23.32
CA GLY A 153 -0.35 -5.37 -24.18
C GLY A 153 -1.73 -4.77 -23.86
N LYS A 154 -2.64 -4.79 -24.84
CA LYS A 154 -4.03 -4.32 -24.68
C LYS A 154 -4.76 -4.96 -23.51
N SER A 155 -4.48 -6.23 -23.24
CA SER A 155 -5.10 -6.98 -22.14
C SER A 155 -4.82 -6.39 -20.76
N ILE A 156 -3.58 -5.98 -20.45
CA ILE A 156 -3.24 -5.45 -19.12
C ILE A 156 -3.93 -4.11 -18.85
N PHE A 157 -3.99 -3.23 -19.85
CA PHE A 157 -4.74 -1.98 -19.73
C PHE A 157 -6.22 -2.24 -19.45
N LEU A 158 -6.86 -3.16 -20.20
CA LEU A 158 -8.26 -3.50 -19.99
C LEU A 158 -8.50 -4.08 -18.60
N VAL A 159 -7.63 -4.95 -18.10
CA VAL A 159 -7.72 -5.48 -16.73
C VAL A 159 -7.63 -4.36 -15.70
N ARG A 160 -6.63 -3.47 -15.82
CA ARG A 160 -6.47 -2.31 -14.91
C ARG A 160 -7.66 -1.36 -14.97
N LEU A 161 -8.20 -1.11 -16.16
CA LEU A 161 -9.40 -0.31 -16.36
C LEU A 161 -10.64 -0.94 -15.70
N SER A 162 -10.85 -2.25 -15.89
CA SER A 162 -11.96 -2.97 -15.25
C SER A 162 -11.86 -2.93 -13.72
N ILE A 163 -10.66 -3.11 -13.17
CA ILE A 163 -10.42 -2.98 -11.72
C ILE A 163 -10.67 -1.54 -11.26
N GLY A 164 -10.27 -0.53 -12.06
CA GLY A 164 -10.58 0.87 -11.79
C GLY A 164 -12.08 1.14 -11.71
N VAL A 165 -12.85 0.71 -12.71
CA VAL A 165 -14.33 0.83 -12.71
C VAL A 165 -14.94 0.15 -11.49
N TRP A 166 -14.48 -1.06 -11.16
CA TRP A 166 -14.91 -1.79 -9.97
C TRP A 166 -14.60 -1.04 -8.67
N THR A 167 -13.43 -0.43 -8.57
CA THR A 167 -13.01 0.38 -7.42
C THR A 167 -13.93 1.59 -7.24
N PHE A 168 -14.16 2.38 -8.29
CA PHE A 168 -15.05 3.55 -8.22
C PHE A 168 -16.50 3.16 -7.93
N ALA A 169 -17.00 2.07 -8.52
CA ALA A 169 -18.34 1.56 -8.22
C ALA A 169 -18.48 1.17 -6.74
N SER A 170 -17.47 0.51 -6.17
CA SER A 170 -17.45 0.13 -4.74
C SER A 170 -17.41 1.36 -3.84
N ILE A 171 -16.61 2.38 -4.16
CA ILE A 171 -16.59 3.66 -3.42
C ILE A 171 -17.94 4.36 -3.46
N ILE A 172 -18.56 4.46 -4.64
CA ILE A 172 -19.87 5.11 -4.79
C ILE A 172 -20.94 4.35 -3.99
N SER A 173 -20.96 3.03 -4.11
CA SER A 173 -21.88 2.18 -3.35
C SER A 173 -21.70 2.35 -1.84
N MET A 174 -20.46 2.29 -1.35
CA MET A 174 -20.13 2.49 0.07
C MET A 174 -20.53 3.89 0.54
N PHE A 175 -20.25 4.93 -0.23
CA PHE A 175 -20.60 6.31 0.13
C PHE A 175 -22.12 6.50 0.22
N VAL A 176 -22.86 6.10 -0.81
CA VAL A 176 -24.32 6.26 -0.86
C VAL A 176 -24.99 5.47 0.26
N SER A 177 -24.61 4.21 0.43
CA SER A 177 -25.18 3.35 1.49
C SER A 177 -24.83 3.84 2.89
N SER A 178 -23.61 4.33 3.12
CA SER A 178 -23.23 4.97 4.40
C SER A 178 -24.06 6.24 4.65
N VAL A 179 -24.24 7.11 3.67
CA VAL A 179 -25.07 8.33 3.83
C VAL A 179 -26.51 7.96 4.19
N ILE A 180 -27.08 6.95 3.51
CA ILE A 180 -28.44 6.47 3.83
C ILE A 180 -28.48 5.90 5.25
N MET A 181 -27.47 5.11 5.67
CA MET A 181 -27.39 4.54 7.01
C MET A 181 -27.38 5.63 8.10
N TYR A 182 -26.45 6.59 7.99
CA TYR A 182 -26.30 7.67 8.97
C TYR A 182 -27.52 8.60 9.00
N SER A 183 -28.13 8.91 7.85
CA SER A 183 -29.33 9.74 7.79
C SER A 183 -30.59 9.06 8.34
N SER A 184 -30.66 7.73 8.26
CA SER A 184 -31.81 6.95 8.76
C SER A 184 -31.80 6.76 10.28
N LEU A 185 -30.67 7.04 10.94
CA LEU A 185 -30.45 6.79 12.38
C LEU A 185 -29.97 8.07 13.11
N PRO A 186 -30.77 9.15 13.10
CA PRO A 186 -30.38 10.40 13.76
C PRO A 186 -30.21 10.19 15.27
N GLY A 187 -29.08 10.63 15.82
CA GLY A 187 -28.76 10.53 17.25
C GLY A 187 -28.26 9.17 17.71
N VAL A 188 -28.16 8.17 16.83
CA VAL A 188 -27.51 6.89 17.13
C VAL A 188 -26.01 7.02 16.89
N ASP A 189 -25.21 6.54 17.84
CA ASP A 189 -23.77 6.41 17.65
C ASP A 189 -23.44 5.20 16.77
N VAL A 190 -23.62 5.38 15.46
CA VAL A 190 -23.35 4.36 14.44
C VAL A 190 -21.88 3.95 14.43
N ALA A 191 -20.96 4.82 14.87
CA ALA A 191 -19.54 4.49 14.91
C ALA A 191 -19.23 3.37 15.92
N HIS A 192 -19.99 3.29 17.02
CA HIS A 192 -19.86 2.26 18.06
C HIS A 192 -20.81 1.07 17.89
N LYS A 193 -21.73 1.11 16.92
CA LYS A 193 -22.68 0.03 16.68
C LYS A 193 -22.04 -1.11 15.87
N LEU A 194 -21.47 -2.08 16.58
CA LEU A 194 -20.82 -3.28 16.00
C LEU A 194 -21.78 -4.45 15.77
N HIS A 195 -22.96 -4.43 16.42
CA HIS A 195 -23.98 -5.46 16.29
C HIS A 195 -25.26 -4.91 15.64
N TRP A 196 -25.73 -5.61 14.62
CA TRP A 196 -26.83 -5.24 13.75
C TRP A 196 -27.91 -6.32 13.71
N ILE A 197 -29.14 -5.96 14.08
CA ILE A 197 -30.28 -6.86 14.13
C ILE A 197 -30.98 -6.85 12.76
N PRO A 198 -31.15 -8.00 12.09
CA PRO A 198 -31.90 -8.07 10.84
C PRO A 198 -33.29 -7.46 10.97
N GLY A 199 -33.61 -6.52 10.10
CA GLY A 199 -34.89 -5.81 10.07
C GLY A 199 -34.92 -4.50 10.86
N GLU A 200 -33.87 -4.15 11.60
CA GLU A 200 -33.79 -2.81 12.22
C GLU A 200 -33.51 -1.71 11.17
N THR A 201 -33.90 -0.48 11.49
CA THR A 201 -33.63 0.68 10.64
C THR A 201 -32.13 0.82 10.38
N GLY A 202 -31.73 1.02 9.13
CA GLY A 202 -30.32 1.14 8.75
C GLY A 202 -29.59 -0.18 8.49
N TYR A 203 -30.19 -1.35 8.81
CA TYR A 203 -29.58 -2.66 8.58
C TYR A 203 -29.17 -2.91 7.13
N ILE A 204 -30.09 -2.69 6.18
CA ILE A 204 -29.82 -2.93 4.74
C ILE A 204 -28.71 -1.98 4.21
N PRO A 205 -28.79 -0.66 4.45
CA PRO A 205 -27.68 0.25 4.13
C PRO A 205 -26.34 -0.16 4.75
N HIS A 206 -26.34 -0.62 6.01
CA HIS A 206 -25.14 -1.13 6.68
C HIS A 206 -24.53 -2.31 5.92
N ILE A 207 -25.32 -3.34 5.60
CA ILE A 207 -24.85 -4.53 4.87
C ILE A 207 -24.32 -4.16 3.48
N ILE A 208 -25.01 -3.30 2.73
CA ILE A 208 -24.55 -2.84 1.41
C ILE A 208 -23.21 -2.12 1.54
N SER A 209 -23.07 -1.27 2.55
CA SER A 209 -21.84 -0.52 2.79
C SER A 209 -20.68 -1.43 3.21
N ALA A 210 -20.91 -2.40 4.09
CA ALA A 210 -19.91 -3.38 4.49
C ALA A 210 -19.45 -4.25 3.33
N ILE A 211 -20.38 -4.79 2.51
CA ILE A 211 -20.05 -5.52 1.27
C ILE A 211 -19.22 -4.63 0.34
N SER A 212 -19.56 -3.35 0.25
CA SER A 212 -18.85 -2.39 -0.61
C SER A 212 -17.43 -2.12 -0.10
N GLU A 213 -17.19 -2.09 1.21
CA GLU A 213 -15.86 -1.96 1.80
C GLU A 213 -14.99 -3.20 1.51
N TRP A 214 -15.52 -4.42 1.68
CA TRP A 214 -14.83 -5.65 1.30
C TRP A 214 -14.52 -5.71 -0.20
N SER A 215 -15.50 -5.34 -1.03
CA SER A 215 -15.35 -5.25 -2.48
C SER A 215 -14.26 -4.25 -2.87
N LEU A 216 -14.21 -3.10 -2.20
CA LEU A 216 -13.20 -2.08 -2.40
C LEU A 216 -11.80 -2.56 -1.99
N ALA A 217 -11.66 -3.19 -0.82
CA ALA A 217 -10.39 -3.77 -0.39
C ALA A 217 -9.88 -4.84 -1.38
N LEU A 218 -10.79 -5.69 -1.88
CA LEU A 218 -10.46 -6.73 -2.86
C LEU A 218 -10.03 -6.14 -4.21
N SER A 219 -10.64 -5.04 -4.66
CA SER A 219 -10.26 -4.38 -5.92
C SER A 219 -8.83 -3.84 -5.85
N PHE A 220 -8.44 -3.26 -4.71
CA PHE A 220 -7.08 -2.80 -4.46
C PHE A 220 -6.06 -3.94 -4.48
N VAL A 221 -6.32 -5.02 -3.74
CA VAL A 221 -5.47 -6.23 -3.75
C VAL A 221 -5.35 -6.78 -5.18
N SER A 222 -6.46 -6.84 -5.91
CA SER A 222 -6.49 -7.29 -7.31
C SER A 222 -5.67 -6.41 -8.24
N PHE A 223 -5.60 -5.10 -7.99
CA PHE A 223 -4.78 -4.19 -8.77
C PHE A 223 -3.29 -4.52 -8.64
N PHE A 224 -2.80 -4.82 -7.44
CA PHE A 224 -1.40 -5.19 -7.22
C PHE A 224 -1.02 -6.54 -7.83
N LEU A 225 -1.97 -7.47 -7.99
CA LEU A 225 -1.74 -8.70 -8.77
C LEU A 225 -1.29 -8.39 -10.20
N THR A 226 -1.75 -7.28 -10.79
CA THR A 226 -1.34 -6.87 -12.14
C THR A 226 0.14 -6.50 -12.23
N TYR A 227 0.82 -6.23 -11.11
CA TYR A 227 2.25 -5.92 -11.08
C TYR A 227 3.15 -7.14 -10.97
N ILE A 228 2.62 -8.30 -10.61
CA ILE A 228 3.44 -9.51 -10.43
C ILE A 228 4.23 -9.82 -11.71
N ARG A 229 3.55 -9.90 -12.86
CA ARG A 229 4.20 -10.19 -14.15
C ARG A 229 5.10 -9.06 -14.62
N ASP A 230 4.73 -7.81 -14.35
CA ASP A 230 5.56 -6.66 -14.67
C ASP A 230 6.89 -6.74 -13.89
N PHE A 231 6.83 -7.13 -12.62
CA PHE A 231 7.99 -7.09 -11.72
C PHE A 231 8.93 -8.28 -11.89
N GLN A 232 8.50 -9.34 -12.57
CA GLN A 232 9.38 -10.44 -12.97
C GLN A 232 10.51 -9.98 -13.92
N LYS A 233 10.32 -8.82 -14.57
CA LYS A 233 11.22 -8.29 -15.60
C LYS A 233 12.10 -7.12 -15.13
N ILE A 234 12.10 -6.81 -13.84
CA ILE A 234 12.91 -5.71 -13.27
C ILE A 234 13.69 -6.18 -12.05
N THR A 235 14.95 -5.74 -11.98
CA THR A 235 15.82 -5.83 -10.80
C THR A 235 16.36 -4.45 -10.49
N LEU A 236 16.40 -4.07 -9.22
CA LEU A 236 17.08 -2.87 -8.76
C LEU A 236 18.34 -3.26 -8.00
N ARG A 237 19.46 -2.61 -8.31
CA ARG A 237 20.73 -2.78 -7.60
C ARG A 237 21.03 -1.48 -6.88
N ALA A 238 21.18 -1.55 -5.57
CA ALA A 238 21.73 -0.45 -4.78
C ALA A 238 23.25 -0.67 -4.66
N GLU A 239 24.04 0.31 -5.06
CA GLU A 239 25.50 0.28 -4.94
C GLU A 239 25.90 1.19 -3.78
N ALA A 240 26.67 0.65 -2.84
CA ALA A 240 27.21 1.42 -1.73
C ALA A 240 28.53 2.07 -2.17
N ASP A 241 28.52 3.39 -2.30
CA ASP A 241 29.71 4.18 -2.63
C ASP A 241 30.30 4.80 -1.35
N LEU A 242 31.37 4.19 -0.84
CA LEU A 242 32.06 4.64 0.37
C LEU A 242 32.92 5.87 0.04
N GLN A 243 32.48 7.04 0.50
CA GLN A 243 33.26 8.28 0.38
C GLN A 243 34.52 8.30 1.25
N SER A 244 34.61 7.38 2.21
CA SER A 244 35.74 7.23 3.11
C SER A 244 35.80 5.82 3.69
N ASN A 245 37.02 5.34 3.95
CA ASN A 245 37.25 4.08 4.67
C ASN A 245 37.12 4.23 6.20
N HIS A 246 36.80 5.43 6.67
CA HIS A 246 36.64 5.75 8.10
C HIS A 246 35.45 6.68 8.32
N MET A 247 34.77 6.51 9.45
CA MET A 247 33.51 7.19 9.80
C MET A 247 33.69 8.45 10.66
N TYR A 248 34.92 8.89 10.88
CA TYR A 248 35.25 10.06 11.70
C TYR A 248 36.05 11.08 10.91
N ASP A 249 35.83 12.37 11.19
CA ASP A 249 36.63 13.43 10.61
C ASP A 249 37.97 13.53 11.36
N SER A 250 39.05 13.06 10.73
CA SER A 250 40.40 13.28 11.27
C SER A 250 41.02 14.52 10.65
N PRO A 251 41.35 15.57 11.43
CA PRO A 251 42.05 16.74 10.90
C PRO A 251 43.47 16.39 10.40
N HIS A 252 44.02 15.23 10.79
CA HIS A 252 45.37 14.80 10.45
C HIS A 252 45.53 14.17 9.06
N TYR A 253 44.45 13.86 8.35
CA TYR A 253 44.50 13.24 7.01
C TYR A 253 44.02 14.16 5.86
N SER A 254 43.88 15.46 6.13
CA SER A 254 43.41 16.48 5.17
C SER A 254 44.47 16.95 4.16
N ILE A 255 45.56 16.21 3.97
CA ILE A 255 46.59 16.51 2.98
C ILE A 255 46.61 15.38 1.95
N THR A 256 45.98 15.67 0.81
CA THR A 256 46.12 15.05 -0.52
C THR A 256 47.12 13.90 -0.58
N THR A 257 46.62 12.66 -0.55
CA THR A 257 47.39 11.48 -0.97
C THR A 257 46.92 11.06 -2.36
N PRO A 258 47.79 11.03 -3.39
CA PRO A 258 47.43 10.49 -4.70
C PRO A 258 47.28 8.96 -4.66
N PRO A 259 46.59 8.35 -5.64
CA PRO A 259 46.06 6.98 -5.56
C PRO A 259 47.13 5.92 -5.89
N ASN A 260 48.30 5.99 -5.28
CA ASN A 260 49.33 4.96 -5.46
C ASN A 260 50.42 5.04 -4.40
N GLN A 261 50.20 4.47 -3.21
CA GLN A 261 51.31 3.98 -2.40
C GLN A 261 50.94 2.64 -1.75
N SER A 262 51.69 1.63 -2.20
CA SER A 262 51.86 0.32 -1.60
C SER A 262 51.99 0.40 -0.07
N GLU A 263 51.29 -0.49 0.62
CA GLU A 263 51.51 -0.78 2.03
C GLU A 263 52.99 -1.08 2.28
N THR A 264 53.67 -0.20 3.01
CA THR A 264 54.87 -0.55 3.75
C THR A 264 54.62 -0.21 5.21
N SER A 265 54.22 -1.24 5.97
CA SER A 265 54.23 -1.20 7.43
C SER A 265 55.65 -0.90 7.90
N PRO A 266 55.88 0.12 8.76
CA PRO A 266 57.19 0.32 9.34
C PRO A 266 57.44 -0.78 10.37
N LEU A 267 58.33 -1.69 10.00
CA LEU A 267 59.02 -2.58 10.92
C LEU A 267 59.57 -1.75 12.09
N LEU A 268 59.21 -2.17 13.30
CA LEU A 268 59.90 -1.83 14.54
C LEU A 268 61.38 -2.19 14.40
N ALA A 269 62.21 -1.17 14.13
CA ALA A 269 63.65 -1.26 14.11
C ALA A 269 64.25 -0.29 15.13
N GLY A 270 64.95 -0.86 16.13
CA GLY A 270 65.95 -0.22 17.01
C GLY A 270 65.35 0.45 18.25
N GLY A 271 65.92 0.36 19.45
CA GLY A 271 67.17 -0.17 20.03
C GLY A 271 67.08 0.21 21.53
N ILE A 272 67.69 -0.47 22.51
CA ILE A 272 69.08 -0.85 22.77
C ILE A 272 69.05 -2.08 23.68
#